data_AF-A0A2G9TG35-F1
#
_entry.id   AF-A0A2G9TG35-F1
#
_cell.length_a   1.000
_cell.length_b   1.000
_cell.length_c   1.000
_cell.angle_alpha   90.00
_cell.angle_beta   90.00
_cell.angle_gamma   90.00
#
_symmetry.space_group_name_H-M   'P 1'
#
loop_
_entity.id
_entity.type
_entity.pdbx_description
1 polymer ?
#
loop_
_entity_poly.entity_id
_entity_poly.type
_entity_poly.pdbx_seq_one_letter_code
_entity_poly.pdbx_strand_id
1 'polypeptide(L)'
;MPEISPILSELSKSNIPIPGQENIEFSEVVTIDRVLKNALVLPTKTRPKKIAFIGSEGKEHMFLFKGQEDLHLDERIMQLLHICNLMLAGSSSSRSWPPYCARHYAVTPLGTRSGLIQWAQIKHSMERKNGVPATTAALDIDRPTDLFQKKMRGVFADNNVEAAIIADRSKWPHNLLREVFNSLVKETPKDLISRELWMRAGSCDTWWRVVCRYARSTAVMSLIGAILGLGDRHLDNVLVNLDRGDVVHIDYNICFDK
;
A
#
# COMPACT_ATOMS: atom_id res chain seq x y z
N MET A 1 8.43 24.04 -7.51
CA MET A 1 9.89 23.82 -7.50
C MET A 1 10.70 25.10 -7.58
N PRO A 2 10.44 26.07 -8.48
CA PRO A 2 11.25 27.30 -8.55
C PRO A 2 11.39 28.04 -7.20
N GLU A 3 10.31 28.09 -6.42
CA GLU A 3 10.28 28.72 -5.10
C GLU A 3 10.81 27.83 -3.96
N ILE A 4 10.86 26.51 -4.16
CA ILE A 4 11.21 25.53 -3.11
C ILE A 4 12.69 25.13 -3.21
N SER A 5 13.16 24.89 -4.43
CA SER A 5 14.53 24.51 -4.74
C SER A 5 14.86 25.00 -6.17
N PRO A 6 15.48 26.19 -6.29
CA PRO A 6 15.92 26.72 -7.58
C PRO A 6 16.85 25.75 -8.30
N ILE A 7 17.79 25.14 -7.56
CA ILE A 7 18.76 24.16 -8.07
C ILE A 7 18.07 22.99 -8.79
N LEU A 8 17.05 22.37 -8.16
CA LEU A 8 16.31 21.27 -8.78
C LEU A 8 15.43 21.74 -9.95
N SER A 9 14.98 22.99 -9.93
CA SER A 9 14.17 23.55 -11.02
C SER A 9 15.00 23.87 -12.27
N GLU A 10 16.29 24.12 -12.12
CA GLU A 10 17.22 24.40 -13.22
C GLU A 10 17.97 23.15 -13.70
N LEU A 11 17.88 22.04 -12.97
CA LEU A 11 18.49 20.77 -13.33
C LEU A 11 17.98 20.30 -14.70
N SER A 12 18.92 20.11 -15.62
CA SER A 12 18.69 19.69 -17.00
C SER A 12 19.81 18.76 -17.47
N LYS A 13 19.47 17.66 -18.14
CA LYS A 13 20.39 16.66 -18.72
C LYS A 13 21.50 16.24 -17.76
N SER A 14 21.13 15.76 -16.58
CA SER A 14 22.07 15.35 -15.54
C SER A 14 22.66 13.96 -15.82
N ASN A 15 23.86 13.72 -15.29
CA ASN A 15 24.46 12.38 -15.19
C ASN A 15 24.06 11.64 -13.90
N ILE A 16 23.21 12.24 -13.07
CA ILE A 16 22.73 11.64 -11.82
C ILE A 16 21.71 10.53 -12.17
N PRO A 17 21.90 9.29 -11.70
CA PRO A 17 20.93 8.21 -11.94
C PRO A 17 19.61 8.46 -11.21
N ILE A 18 18.51 7.95 -11.75
CA ILE A 18 17.24 7.87 -11.02
C ILE A 18 17.46 6.95 -9.79
N PRO A 19 17.03 7.36 -8.58
CA PRO A 19 17.19 6.54 -7.38
C PRO A 19 16.49 5.18 -7.50
N GLY A 20 17.07 4.12 -6.90
CA GLY A 20 16.45 2.79 -6.88
C GLY A 20 16.83 1.85 -8.02
N GLN A 21 17.97 2.10 -8.68
CA GLN A 21 18.47 1.33 -9.82
C GLN A 21 19.70 0.48 -9.46
N GLU A 22 19.87 0.10 -8.20
CA GLU A 22 21.08 -0.58 -7.69
C GLU A 22 21.28 -1.98 -8.29
N ASN A 23 20.19 -2.60 -8.77
CA ASN A 23 20.20 -3.96 -9.34
C ASN A 23 20.07 -3.97 -10.88
N ILE A 24 20.23 -2.83 -11.54
CA ILE A 24 20.16 -2.70 -13.01
C ILE A 24 21.59 -2.70 -13.57
N GLU A 25 21.78 -3.30 -14.75
CA GLU A 25 23.06 -3.23 -15.45
C GLU A 25 23.43 -1.77 -15.78
N PHE A 26 24.70 -1.40 -15.65
CA PHE A 26 25.16 -0.03 -15.83
C PHE A 26 24.78 0.56 -17.20
N SER A 27 24.73 -0.26 -18.25
CA SER A 27 24.33 0.15 -19.61
C SER A 27 22.85 0.53 -19.74
N GLU A 28 22.01 0.11 -18.79
CA GLU A 28 20.56 0.36 -18.78
C GLU A 28 20.13 1.42 -17.75
N VAL A 29 21.09 1.97 -16.99
CA VAL A 29 20.82 3.00 -15.98
C VAL A 29 20.24 4.25 -16.62
N VAL A 30 19.13 4.71 -16.07
CA VAL A 30 18.44 5.92 -16.49
C VAL A 30 18.91 7.08 -15.63
N THR A 31 19.34 8.17 -16.27
CA THR A 31 19.71 9.41 -15.57
C THR A 31 18.57 10.41 -15.53
N ILE A 32 18.64 11.36 -14.61
CA ILE A 32 17.66 12.44 -14.47
C ILE A 32 17.87 13.45 -15.61
N ASP A 33 16.92 13.55 -16.53
CA ASP A 33 16.87 14.64 -17.50
C ASP A 33 16.44 15.93 -16.81
N ARG A 34 15.34 15.94 -16.05
CA ARG A 34 14.85 17.13 -15.33
C ARG A 34 13.89 16.77 -14.19
N VAL A 35 13.64 17.73 -13.31
CA VAL A 35 12.61 17.62 -12.26
C VAL A 35 11.35 18.36 -12.70
N LEU A 36 10.16 17.76 -12.52
CA LEU A 36 8.91 18.46 -12.79
C LEU A 36 8.73 19.65 -11.83
N LYS A 37 8.24 20.76 -12.37
CA LYS A 37 8.13 22.03 -11.63
C LYS A 37 7.10 21.97 -10.49
N ASN A 38 6.17 21.03 -10.55
CA ASN A 38 5.08 20.89 -9.59
C ASN A 38 5.45 19.83 -8.54
N ALA A 39 5.28 20.18 -7.27
CA ALA A 39 5.36 19.24 -6.16
C ALA A 39 4.02 19.25 -5.43
N LEU A 40 3.44 18.08 -5.20
CA LEU A 40 2.15 17.95 -4.51
C LEU A 40 2.39 17.59 -3.05
N VAL A 41 1.86 18.38 -2.11
CA VAL A 41 1.89 18.06 -0.68
C VAL A 41 0.67 17.21 -0.35
N LEU A 42 0.89 15.99 0.14
CA LEU A 42 -0.21 15.12 0.53
C LEU A 42 -0.81 15.57 1.88
N PRO A 43 -2.14 15.56 2.06
CA PRO A 43 -2.81 16.04 3.25
C PRO A 43 -2.79 14.99 4.38
N THR A 44 -1.60 14.53 4.77
CA THR A 44 -1.40 13.60 5.88
C THR A 44 -0.63 14.27 7.03
N LYS A 45 -0.54 13.60 8.18
CA LYS A 45 0.14 14.12 9.38
C LYS A 45 1.57 14.59 9.10
N THR A 46 2.31 13.85 8.28
CA THR A 46 3.72 14.15 7.95
C THR A 46 3.90 15.04 6.72
N ARG A 47 2.80 15.39 6.02
CA ARG A 47 2.77 16.25 4.82
C ARG A 47 3.89 15.93 3.81
N PRO A 48 4.02 14.66 3.38
CA PRO A 48 5.06 14.25 2.44
C PRO A 48 4.80 14.87 1.07
N LYS A 49 5.87 15.01 0.27
CA LYS A 49 5.86 15.74 -1.00
C LYS A 49 6.00 14.73 -2.14
N LYS A 50 4.98 14.63 -2.99
CA LYS A 50 5.07 13.88 -4.24
C LYS A 50 5.83 14.73 -5.26
N ILE A 51 6.92 14.19 -5.75
CA ILE A 51 7.81 14.79 -6.74
C ILE A 51 7.94 13.83 -7.94
N ALA A 52 8.29 14.37 -9.09
CA ALA A 52 8.44 13.58 -10.30
C ALA A 52 9.70 14.00 -11.05
N PHE A 53 10.46 13.01 -11.49
CA PHE A 53 11.63 13.15 -12.34
C PHE A 53 11.27 12.71 -13.76
N ILE A 54 11.85 13.37 -14.74
CA ILE A 54 11.87 12.89 -16.12
C ILE A 54 13.22 12.23 -16.32
N GLY A 55 13.23 10.97 -16.72
CA GLY A 55 14.46 10.24 -17.04
C GLY A 55 15.00 10.58 -18.43
N SER A 56 16.22 10.15 -18.72
CA SER A 56 16.90 10.33 -20.02
C SER A 56 16.16 9.67 -21.19
N GLU A 57 15.28 8.71 -20.91
CA GLU A 57 14.36 8.06 -21.84
C GLU A 57 13.03 8.83 -22.02
N GLY A 58 12.87 9.98 -21.36
CA GLY A 58 11.70 10.85 -21.45
C GLY A 58 10.48 10.38 -20.64
N LYS A 59 10.61 9.31 -19.84
CA LYS A 59 9.52 8.81 -18.99
C LYS A 59 9.50 9.50 -17.64
N GLU A 60 8.30 9.60 -17.07
CA GLU A 60 8.10 10.16 -15.74
C GLU A 60 8.26 9.10 -14.64
N HIS A 61 9.12 9.39 -13.67
CA HIS A 61 9.40 8.58 -12.48
C HIS A 61 8.95 9.35 -11.24
N MET A 62 7.89 8.87 -10.59
CA MET A 62 7.30 9.52 -9.42
C MET A 62 7.91 8.99 -8.12
N PHE A 63 8.14 9.89 -7.17
CA PHE A 63 8.65 9.58 -5.83
C PHE A 63 7.88 10.36 -4.77
N LEU A 64 7.78 9.75 -3.59
CA LEU A 64 7.36 10.39 -2.36
C LEU A 64 8.58 10.79 -1.55
N PHE A 65 8.75 12.10 -1.36
CA PHE A 65 9.72 12.63 -0.43
C PHE A 65 9.11 12.68 0.97
N LYS A 66 9.73 11.94 1.90
CA LYS A 66 9.42 11.99 3.33
C LYS A 66 10.54 12.74 4.06
N GLY A 67 10.15 13.71 4.87
CA GLY A 67 11.06 14.50 5.70
C GLY A 67 10.72 14.36 7.17
N GLN A 68 11.74 14.46 8.03
CA GLN A 68 11.69 14.13 9.46
C GLN A 68 11.35 12.66 9.75
N GLU A 69 11.73 11.76 8.84
CA GLU A 69 11.51 10.32 8.97
C GLU A 69 12.78 9.58 8.56
N ASP A 70 13.14 8.55 9.32
CA ASP A 70 14.28 7.68 9.03
C ASP A 70 13.78 6.49 8.19
N LEU A 71 14.27 6.37 6.95
CA LEU A 71 13.84 5.33 6.01
C LEU A 71 14.81 4.15 5.91
N HIS A 72 15.84 4.07 6.76
CA HIS A 72 16.79 2.96 6.69
C HIS A 72 16.13 1.61 7.00
N LEU A 73 15.13 1.57 7.88
CA LEU A 73 14.40 0.32 8.15
C LEU A 73 13.67 -0.15 6.88
N ASP A 74 12.89 0.71 6.24
CA ASP A 74 12.21 0.42 4.97
C ASP A 74 13.20 -0.03 3.89
N GLU A 75 14.35 0.65 3.75
CA GLU A 75 15.43 0.25 2.82
C GLU A 75 15.89 -1.19 3.05
N ARG A 76 16.16 -1.57 4.31
CA ARG A 76 16.58 -2.94 4.66
C ARG A 76 15.48 -3.96 4.40
N ILE A 77 14.22 -3.62 4.64
CA ILE A 77 13.10 -4.50 4.29
C ILE A 77 13.02 -4.67 2.77
N MET A 78 13.18 -3.61 1.97
CA MET A 78 13.18 -3.74 0.51
C MET A 78 14.32 -4.64 0.00
N GLN A 79 15.50 -4.54 0.59
CA GLN A 79 16.63 -5.45 0.30
C GLN A 79 16.31 -6.90 0.66
N LEU A 80 15.67 -7.14 1.81
CA LEU A 80 15.23 -8.47 2.20
C LEU A 80 14.20 -9.03 1.21
N LEU A 81 13.20 -8.25 0.82
CA LEU A 81 12.20 -8.67 -0.17
C LEU A 81 12.87 -9.00 -1.52
N HIS A 82 13.90 -8.26 -1.90
CA HIS A 82 14.70 -8.57 -3.08
C HIS A 82 15.39 -9.93 -2.96
N ILE A 83 16.04 -10.22 -1.84
CA ILE A 83 16.68 -11.53 -1.58
C ILE A 83 15.64 -12.65 -1.62
N CYS A 84 14.46 -12.46 -1.01
CA CYS A 84 13.38 -13.44 -1.08
C CYS A 84 12.98 -13.73 -2.53
N ASN A 85 12.91 -12.72 -3.39
CA ASN A 85 12.61 -12.91 -4.81
C ASN A 85 13.68 -13.72 -5.55
N LEU A 86 14.96 -13.49 -5.25
CA LEU A 86 16.05 -14.29 -5.83
C LEU A 86 15.92 -15.77 -5.44
N MET A 87 15.59 -16.06 -4.17
CA MET A 87 15.39 -17.43 -3.69
C MET A 87 14.15 -18.09 -4.32
N LEU A 88 13.04 -17.34 -4.45
CA LEU A 88 11.81 -17.82 -5.08
C LEU A 88 12.03 -18.11 -6.58
N ALA A 89 12.88 -17.33 -7.26
CA ALA A 89 13.21 -17.53 -8.67
C ALA A 89 14.05 -18.80 -8.91
N GLY A 90 14.96 -19.15 -8.00
CA GLY A 90 15.94 -20.23 -8.17
C GLY A 90 15.40 -21.67 -8.07
N SER A 91 14.12 -21.86 -7.72
CA SER A 91 13.57 -23.19 -7.36
C SER A 91 12.78 -23.90 -8.47
N SER A 92 12.56 -23.29 -9.64
CA SER A 92 11.62 -23.82 -10.64
C SER A 92 12.21 -23.91 -12.05
N SER A 93 12.59 -25.11 -12.48
CA SER A 93 12.92 -25.44 -13.88
C SER A 93 11.70 -25.46 -14.81
N SER A 94 10.48 -25.35 -14.26
CA SER A 94 9.23 -25.15 -14.98
C SER A 94 8.52 -23.91 -14.42
N ARG A 95 8.42 -22.86 -15.24
CA ARG A 95 7.85 -21.55 -14.85
C ARG A 95 6.37 -21.71 -14.49
N SER A 96 6.06 -21.87 -13.20
CA SER A 96 4.68 -21.72 -12.73
C SER A 96 4.27 -20.26 -12.93
N TRP A 97 3.44 -20.01 -13.93
CA TRP A 97 2.86 -18.71 -14.17
C TRP A 97 1.60 -18.54 -13.28
N PRO A 98 1.31 -17.33 -12.75
CA PRO A 98 2.24 -16.21 -12.52
C PRO A 98 3.42 -16.53 -11.58
N PRO A 99 4.56 -15.83 -11.66
CA PRO A 99 5.70 -16.09 -10.79
C PRO A 99 5.38 -15.84 -9.30
N TYR A 100 6.05 -16.55 -8.40
CA TYR A 100 6.10 -16.21 -6.99
C TYR A 100 7.03 -15.02 -6.80
N CYS A 101 6.47 -13.87 -6.46
CA CYS A 101 7.24 -12.63 -6.31
C CYS A 101 6.64 -11.74 -5.23
N ALA A 102 7.49 -11.29 -4.31
CA ALA A 102 7.22 -10.25 -3.35
C ALA A 102 7.46 -8.89 -4.02
N ARG A 103 6.39 -8.19 -4.35
CA ARG A 103 6.48 -6.86 -4.94
C ARG A 103 7.04 -5.88 -3.92
N HIS A 104 8.14 -5.23 -4.28
CA HIS A 104 8.84 -4.24 -3.49
C HIS A 104 9.08 -3.00 -4.37
N TYR A 105 9.40 -1.88 -3.74
CA TYR A 105 9.63 -0.59 -4.37
C TYR A 105 10.96 -0.02 -3.91
N ALA A 106 11.54 0.92 -4.66
CA ALA A 106 12.78 1.53 -4.23
C ALA A 106 12.59 2.48 -3.04
N VAL A 107 13.52 2.41 -2.09
CA VAL A 107 13.62 3.34 -0.96
C VAL A 107 15.05 3.82 -0.91
N THR A 108 15.24 5.14 -0.96
CA THR A 108 16.56 5.78 -0.95
C THR A 108 16.63 6.76 0.21
N PRO A 109 17.19 6.36 1.36
CA PRO A 109 17.50 7.29 2.44
C PRO A 109 18.49 8.36 1.94
N LEU A 110 18.19 9.63 2.21
CA LEU A 110 19.09 10.76 1.90
C LEU A 110 19.86 11.23 3.15
N GLY A 111 19.60 10.62 4.30
CA GLY A 111 20.17 10.92 5.60
C GLY A 111 19.29 10.30 6.70
N THR A 112 19.57 10.62 7.96
CA THR A 112 18.85 10.06 9.13
C THR A 112 17.44 10.62 9.33
N ARG A 113 17.02 11.63 8.55
CA ARG A 113 15.74 12.32 8.72
C ARG A 113 15.03 12.61 7.40
N SER A 114 15.45 12.00 6.30
CA SER A 114 14.80 12.21 5.02
C SER A 114 15.13 11.11 4.04
N GLY A 115 14.21 10.84 3.13
CA GLY A 115 14.49 10.00 1.99
C GLY A 115 13.38 10.02 0.95
N LEU A 116 13.61 9.23 -0.09
CA LEU A 116 12.71 9.06 -1.22
C LEU A 116 12.15 7.64 -1.20
N ILE A 117 10.84 7.53 -1.45
CA ILE A 117 10.16 6.27 -1.68
C ILE A 117 9.61 6.31 -3.10
N GLN A 118 9.89 5.30 -3.91
CA GLN A 118 9.32 5.19 -5.24
C GLN A 118 7.80 5.14 -5.15
N TRP A 119 7.14 6.00 -5.91
CA TRP A 119 5.69 6.03 -5.93
C TRP A 119 5.17 4.86 -6.75
N ALA A 120 4.66 3.84 -6.08
CA ALA A 120 3.99 2.74 -6.75
C ALA A 120 2.70 3.27 -7.40
N GLN A 121 2.51 3.02 -8.69
CA GLN A 121 1.24 3.29 -9.39
C GLN A 121 0.19 2.22 -9.00
N ILE A 122 -0.07 2.11 -7.70
CA ILE A 122 -0.96 1.14 -7.11
C ILE A 122 -2.07 1.93 -6.45
N LYS A 123 -3.27 1.84 -7.03
CA LYS A 123 -4.46 2.50 -6.50
C LYS A 123 -5.03 1.65 -5.38
N HIS A 124 -5.49 2.26 -4.29
CA HIS A 124 -6.26 1.52 -3.32
C HIS A 124 -7.51 0.96 -4.01
N SER A 125 -7.77 -0.35 -3.83
CA SER A 125 -9.07 -0.94 -4.20
C SER A 125 -10.24 -0.28 -3.47
N MET A 126 -9.94 0.43 -2.38
CA MET A 126 -10.90 1.00 -1.47
C MET A 126 -10.69 2.50 -1.26
N GLU A 127 -10.18 3.22 -2.26
CA GLU A 127 -10.55 4.63 -2.37
C GLU A 127 -12.07 4.65 -2.51
N ARG A 128 -12.75 4.98 -1.40
CA ARG A 128 -14.18 5.30 -1.39
C ARG A 128 -14.41 6.16 -2.63
N LYS A 129 -15.23 5.68 -3.57
CA LYS A 129 -15.75 6.53 -4.64
C LYS A 129 -16.57 7.64 -4.00
N ASN A 130 -15.91 8.65 -3.43
CA ASN A 130 -16.45 9.97 -3.13
C ASN A 130 -16.62 10.79 -4.43
N GLY A 131 -16.88 10.09 -5.54
CA GLY A 131 -17.04 10.62 -6.88
C GLY A 131 -18.33 10.13 -7.52
N VAL A 132 -19.36 9.85 -6.71
CA VAL A 132 -20.73 10.02 -7.20
C VAL A 132 -20.93 11.53 -7.34
N PRO A 133 -21.30 12.04 -8.53
CA PRO A 133 -21.58 13.46 -8.70
C PRO A 133 -22.63 13.89 -7.66
N ALA A 134 -22.40 15.06 -7.08
CA ALA A 134 -23.14 15.64 -5.97
C ALA A 134 -24.60 15.96 -6.32
N THR A 135 -25.41 14.94 -6.51
CA THR A 135 -26.87 15.03 -6.68
C THR A 135 -27.52 13.81 -6.03
N THR A 136 -27.37 13.69 -4.71
CA THR A 136 -28.28 13.04 -3.74
C THR A 136 -27.56 13.09 -2.40
N ALA A 137 -28.28 13.47 -1.35
CA ALA A 137 -27.84 13.65 0.04
C ALA A 137 -26.54 12.93 0.43
N ALA A 138 -25.62 13.67 1.05
CA ALA A 138 -24.45 13.12 1.72
C ALA A 138 -24.89 11.94 2.60
N LEU A 139 -24.67 10.72 2.12
CA LEU A 139 -24.92 9.53 2.91
C LEU A 139 -23.95 9.61 4.08
N ASP A 140 -24.51 9.74 5.27
CA ASP A 140 -23.78 9.79 6.55
C ASP A 140 -23.16 8.40 6.80
N ILE A 141 -22.04 8.13 6.11
CA ILE A 141 -21.35 6.86 6.20
C ILE A 141 -20.45 6.91 7.43
N ASP A 142 -20.93 6.35 8.53
CA ASP A 142 -20.19 6.13 9.77
C ASP A 142 -18.79 5.54 9.47
N ARG A 143 -17.77 5.98 10.23
CA ARG A 143 -16.45 5.34 10.14
C ARG A 143 -16.58 3.89 10.62
N PRO A 144 -15.76 2.94 10.10
CA PRO A 144 -15.84 1.54 10.53
C PRO A 144 -15.76 1.36 12.06
N THR A 145 -14.94 2.19 12.72
CA THR A 145 -14.83 2.23 14.19
C THR A 145 -16.14 2.63 14.85
N ASP A 146 -16.80 3.67 14.34
CA ASP A 146 -18.06 4.19 14.90
C ASP A 146 -19.19 3.19 14.69
N LEU A 147 -19.25 2.57 13.50
CA LEU A 147 -20.19 1.51 13.17
C LEU A 147 -20.04 0.29 14.10
N PHE A 148 -18.80 -0.16 14.32
CA PHE A 148 -18.51 -1.25 15.25
C PHE A 148 -18.94 -0.90 16.67
N GLN A 149 -18.56 0.27 17.17
CA GLN A 149 -18.93 0.71 18.52
C GLN A 149 -20.44 0.85 18.69
N LYS A 150 -21.15 1.37 17.69
CA LYS A 150 -22.62 1.51 17.69
C LYS A 150 -23.30 0.15 17.83
N LYS A 151 -22.88 -0.86 17.06
CA LYS A 151 -23.42 -2.23 17.17
C LYS A 151 -23.07 -2.89 18.49
N MET A 152 -21.82 -2.75 18.96
CA MET A 152 -21.40 -3.28 20.26
C MET A 152 -22.25 -2.71 21.40
N ARG A 153 -22.52 -1.40 21.41
CA ARG A 153 -23.39 -0.76 22.41
C ARG A 153 -24.82 -1.35 22.38
N GLY A 154 -25.37 -1.59 21.20
CA GLY A 154 -26.68 -2.24 21.05
C GLY A 154 -26.70 -3.65 21.66
N VAL A 155 -25.77 -4.51 21.25
CA VAL A 155 -25.68 -5.89 21.74
C VAL A 155 -25.42 -5.97 23.24
N PHE A 156 -24.63 -5.04 23.80
CA PHE A 156 -24.41 -4.96 25.25
C PHE A 156 -25.67 -4.54 26.01
N ALA A 157 -26.47 -3.63 25.47
CA ALA A 157 -27.74 -3.25 26.07
C ALA A 157 -28.74 -4.42 26.02
N ASP A 158 -28.86 -5.10 24.88
CA ASP A 158 -29.79 -6.22 24.70
C ASP A 158 -29.47 -7.41 25.62
N ASN A 159 -28.20 -7.61 25.94
CA ASN A 159 -27.72 -8.69 26.82
C ASN A 159 -27.47 -8.25 28.28
N ASN A 160 -27.86 -7.02 28.65
CA ASN A 160 -27.67 -6.45 29.99
C ASN A 160 -26.24 -6.59 30.55
N VAL A 161 -25.23 -6.34 29.71
CA VAL A 161 -23.82 -6.46 30.11
C VAL A 161 -23.45 -5.36 31.10
N GLU A 162 -22.82 -5.74 32.21
CA GLU A 162 -22.42 -4.80 33.27
C GLU A 162 -21.45 -3.72 32.76
N ALA A 163 -21.64 -2.48 33.22
CA ALA A 163 -20.82 -1.33 32.82
C ALA A 163 -19.32 -1.52 33.14
N ALA A 164 -19.00 -2.25 34.22
CA ALA A 164 -17.62 -2.58 34.60
C ALA A 164 -16.93 -3.48 33.56
N ILE A 165 -17.67 -4.38 32.91
CA ILE A 165 -17.17 -5.22 31.81
C ILE A 165 -17.04 -4.39 30.53
N ILE A 166 -17.98 -3.49 30.25
CA ILE A 166 -17.94 -2.62 29.06
C ILE A 166 -16.71 -1.70 29.10
N ALA A 167 -16.35 -1.18 30.27
CA ALA A 167 -15.19 -0.29 30.44
C ALA A 167 -13.83 -0.98 30.16
N ASP A 168 -13.76 -2.30 30.30
CA ASP A 168 -12.52 -3.08 30.15
C ASP A 168 -12.63 -4.04 28.96
N ARG A 169 -12.03 -3.65 27.82
CA ARG A 169 -12.07 -4.43 26.58
C ARG A 169 -11.56 -5.87 26.73
N SER A 170 -10.65 -6.13 27.67
CA SER A 170 -10.10 -7.47 27.90
C SER A 170 -11.14 -8.45 28.45
N LYS A 171 -12.21 -7.93 29.07
CA LYS A 171 -13.29 -8.72 29.69
C LYS A 171 -14.51 -8.90 28.78
N TRP A 172 -14.47 -8.36 27.56
CA TRP A 172 -15.62 -8.40 26.66
C TRP A 172 -15.98 -9.85 26.27
N PRO A 173 -17.25 -10.26 26.36
CA PRO A 173 -17.66 -11.62 26.03
C PRO A 173 -17.40 -11.99 24.56
N HIS A 174 -16.67 -13.09 24.33
CA HIS A 174 -16.25 -13.52 22.98
C HIS A 174 -17.44 -13.91 22.09
N ASN A 175 -18.52 -14.42 22.68
CA ASN A 175 -19.76 -14.74 21.97
C ASN A 175 -20.41 -13.49 21.36
N LEU A 176 -20.52 -12.40 22.13
CA LEU A 176 -21.11 -11.14 21.66
C LEU A 176 -20.22 -10.46 20.62
N LEU A 177 -18.90 -10.50 20.82
CA LEU A 177 -17.93 -10.04 19.82
C LEU A 177 -18.10 -10.79 18.48
N ARG A 178 -18.25 -12.12 18.53
CA ARG A 178 -18.48 -12.96 17.35
C ARG A 178 -19.81 -12.64 16.68
N GLU A 179 -20.85 -12.37 17.45
CA GLU A 179 -22.17 -11.97 16.94
C GLU A 179 -22.09 -10.66 16.15
N VAL A 180 -21.51 -9.62 16.75
CA VAL A 180 -21.34 -8.30 16.09
C VAL A 180 -20.46 -8.43 14.86
N PHE A 181 -19.36 -9.19 14.93
CA PHE A 181 -18.51 -9.47 13.78
C PHE A 181 -19.30 -10.12 12.63
N ASN A 182 -20.06 -11.19 12.91
CA ASN A 182 -20.86 -11.87 11.90
C ASN A 182 -21.96 -10.98 11.33
N SER A 183 -22.58 -10.11 12.14
CA SER A 183 -23.54 -9.11 11.67
C SER A 183 -22.90 -8.16 10.67
N LEU A 184 -21.75 -7.58 10.99
CA LEU A 184 -21.01 -6.67 10.11
C LEU A 184 -20.56 -7.34 8.80
N VAL A 185 -20.09 -8.59 8.88
CA VAL A 185 -19.70 -9.38 7.70
C VAL A 185 -20.89 -9.65 6.79
N LYS A 186 -22.09 -9.87 7.34
CA LYS A 186 -23.32 -10.06 6.53
C LYS A 186 -23.77 -8.79 5.83
N GLU A 187 -23.57 -7.63 6.45
CA GLU A 187 -23.91 -6.33 5.89
C GLU A 187 -22.92 -5.87 4.81
N THR A 188 -21.68 -6.37 4.87
CA THR A 188 -20.64 -6.01 3.91
C THR A 188 -20.74 -6.86 2.63
N PRO A 189 -20.78 -6.25 1.43
CA PRO A 189 -20.76 -6.99 0.18
C PRO A 189 -19.51 -7.87 0.05
N LYS A 190 -19.68 -9.11 -0.39
CA LYS A 190 -18.60 -10.12 -0.47
C LYS A 190 -17.78 -10.03 -1.76
N ASP A 191 -18.24 -9.26 -2.73
CA ASP A 191 -17.71 -9.20 -4.09
C ASP A 191 -16.91 -7.93 -4.38
N LEU A 192 -16.58 -7.11 -3.37
CA LEU A 192 -15.98 -5.79 -3.58
C LEU A 192 -14.71 -5.84 -4.44
N ILE A 193 -13.74 -6.67 -4.03
CA ILE A 193 -12.47 -6.82 -4.76
C ILE A 193 -12.67 -7.56 -6.07
N SER A 194 -13.39 -8.69 -6.06
CA SER A 194 -13.60 -9.50 -7.27
C SER A 194 -14.33 -8.74 -8.37
N ARG A 195 -15.32 -7.91 -8.00
CA ARG A 195 -16.05 -7.02 -8.91
C ARG A 195 -15.15 -5.94 -9.48
N GLU A 196 -14.31 -5.29 -8.68
CA GLU A 196 -13.40 -4.26 -9.19
C GLU A 196 -12.36 -4.87 -10.15
N LEU A 197 -11.78 -6.02 -9.80
CA LEU A 197 -10.87 -6.75 -10.69
C LEU A 197 -11.56 -7.16 -12.00
N TRP A 198 -12.81 -7.61 -11.94
CA TRP A 198 -13.61 -7.94 -13.12
C TRP A 198 -13.88 -6.72 -14.01
N MET A 199 -14.35 -5.62 -13.43
CA MET A 199 -14.65 -4.39 -14.17
C MET A 199 -13.42 -3.80 -14.86
N ARG A 200 -12.22 -4.01 -14.30
CA ARG A 200 -10.94 -3.54 -14.85
C ARG A 200 -10.37 -4.44 -15.93
N ALA A 201 -10.59 -5.75 -15.83
CA ALA A 201 -9.95 -6.74 -16.68
C ALA A 201 -10.37 -6.67 -18.16
N GLY A 202 -11.62 -6.28 -18.45
CA GLY A 202 -12.16 -6.16 -19.80
C GLY A 202 -12.37 -7.47 -20.57
N SER A 203 -11.77 -8.58 -20.13
CA SER A 203 -11.97 -9.92 -20.69
C SER A 203 -11.82 -11.02 -19.63
N CYS A 204 -12.40 -12.20 -19.89
CA CYS A 204 -12.32 -13.35 -18.98
C CYS A 204 -10.88 -13.88 -18.82
N ASP A 205 -10.09 -13.93 -19.90
CA ASP A 205 -8.67 -14.32 -19.83
C ASP A 205 -7.91 -13.34 -18.92
N THR A 206 -8.00 -12.03 -19.18
CA THR A 206 -7.32 -11.02 -18.36
C THR A 206 -7.73 -11.13 -16.90
N TRP A 207 -9.03 -11.30 -16.63
CA TRP A 207 -9.54 -11.44 -15.27
C TRP A 207 -8.94 -12.64 -14.56
N TRP A 208 -8.91 -13.81 -15.22
CA TRP A 208 -8.29 -15.00 -14.67
C TRP A 208 -6.80 -14.77 -14.34
N ARG A 209 -6.06 -14.10 -15.23
CA ARG A 209 -4.65 -13.74 -15.01
C ARG A 209 -4.46 -12.83 -13.80
N VAL A 210 -5.30 -11.81 -13.68
CA VAL A 210 -5.27 -10.84 -12.58
C VAL A 210 -5.61 -11.51 -11.25
N VAL A 211 -6.64 -12.36 -11.21
CA VAL A 211 -7.04 -13.10 -10.00
C VAL A 211 -5.96 -14.09 -9.57
N CYS A 212 -5.36 -14.83 -10.50
CA CYS A 212 -4.23 -15.72 -10.19
C CYS A 212 -3.05 -14.94 -9.61
N ARG A 213 -2.73 -13.77 -10.16
CA ARG A 213 -1.64 -12.92 -9.66
C ARG A 213 -1.97 -12.37 -8.27
N TYR A 214 -3.22 -11.94 -8.05
CA TYR A 214 -3.70 -11.48 -6.74
C TYR A 214 -3.61 -12.54 -5.66
N ALA A 215 -4.09 -13.76 -5.95
CA ALA A 215 -4.01 -14.86 -5.00
C ALA A 215 -2.55 -15.20 -4.65
N ARG A 216 -1.67 -15.29 -5.64
CA ARG A 216 -0.26 -15.63 -5.44
C ARG A 216 0.52 -14.50 -4.74
N SER A 217 0.30 -13.24 -5.14
CA SER A 217 0.95 -12.08 -4.53
C SER A 217 0.54 -11.92 -3.07
N THR A 218 -0.75 -12.09 -2.77
CA THR A 218 -1.26 -12.07 -1.38
C THR A 218 -0.60 -13.19 -0.57
N ALA A 219 -0.57 -14.42 -1.08
CA ALA A 219 0.03 -15.55 -0.37
C ALA A 219 1.53 -15.33 -0.05
N VAL A 220 2.30 -14.83 -1.02
CA VAL A 220 3.72 -14.53 -0.83
C VAL A 220 3.91 -13.43 0.22
N MET A 221 3.18 -12.32 0.12
CA MET A 221 3.29 -11.22 1.08
C MET A 221 2.80 -11.60 2.49
N SER A 222 1.78 -12.45 2.60
CA SER A 222 1.32 -12.98 3.89
C SER A 222 2.36 -13.88 4.54
N LEU A 223 2.99 -14.77 3.78
CA LEU A 223 4.05 -15.65 4.30
C LEU A 223 5.27 -14.85 4.77
N ILE A 224 5.75 -13.92 3.93
CA ILE A 224 6.90 -13.08 4.27
C ILE A 224 6.56 -12.17 5.44
N GLY A 225 5.36 -11.58 5.47
CA GLY A 225 4.88 -10.77 6.57
C GLY A 225 4.83 -11.54 7.90
N ALA A 226 4.40 -12.80 7.88
CA ALA A 226 4.42 -13.66 9.06
C ALA A 226 5.85 -13.96 9.56
N ILE A 227 6.78 -14.25 8.64
CA ILE A 227 8.20 -14.48 8.99
C ILE A 227 8.85 -13.22 9.57
N LEU A 228 8.51 -12.06 9.02
CA LEU A 228 9.00 -10.77 9.48
C LEU A 228 8.37 -10.29 10.79
N GLY A 229 7.29 -10.91 11.26
CA GLY A 229 6.50 -10.38 12.37
C GLY A 229 5.90 -9.01 12.04
N LEU A 230 5.39 -8.83 10.81
CA LEU A 230 4.86 -7.57 10.31
C LEU A 230 3.47 -7.27 10.89
N GLY A 231 3.36 -6.21 11.69
CA GLY A 231 2.12 -5.74 12.31
C GLY A 231 1.43 -4.62 11.52
N ASP A 232 0.33 -4.08 12.05
CA ASP A 232 -0.37 -2.89 11.51
C ASP A 232 -0.79 -2.97 10.03
N ARG A 233 -1.29 -4.15 9.60
CA ARG A 233 -1.77 -4.39 8.22
C ARG A 233 -3.22 -3.95 8.02
N HIS A 234 -3.54 -2.69 8.33
CA HIS A 234 -4.84 -2.09 7.98
C HIS A 234 -4.95 -1.83 6.46
N LEU A 235 -6.15 -1.48 6.00
CA LEU A 235 -6.46 -1.35 4.56
C LEU A 235 -5.68 -0.23 3.84
N ASP A 236 -5.09 0.72 4.59
CA ASP A 236 -4.25 1.76 3.98
C ASP A 236 -2.80 1.29 3.79
N ASN A 237 -2.36 0.27 4.54
CA ASN A 237 -1.02 -0.30 4.42
C ASN A 237 -0.94 -1.48 3.43
N VAL A 238 -2.06 -1.86 2.81
CA VAL A 238 -2.15 -2.92 1.82
C VAL A 238 -2.68 -2.36 0.50
N LEU A 239 -1.77 -2.19 -0.45
CA LEU A 239 -2.06 -1.64 -1.77
C LEU A 239 -2.28 -2.78 -2.77
N VAL A 240 -3.27 -2.63 -3.67
CA VAL A 240 -3.59 -3.63 -4.69
C VAL A 240 -3.58 -3.00 -6.07
N ASN A 241 -2.76 -3.50 -6.99
CA ASN A 241 -2.75 -3.04 -8.37
C ASN A 241 -3.94 -3.69 -9.08
N LEU A 242 -5.03 -2.97 -9.24
CA LEU A 242 -6.26 -3.50 -9.83
C LEU A 242 -6.10 -3.93 -11.29
N ASP A 243 -5.14 -3.36 -12.02
CA ASP A 243 -4.90 -3.69 -13.43
C ASP A 243 -4.08 -4.97 -13.59
N ARG A 244 -3.20 -5.29 -12.62
CA ARG A 244 -2.29 -6.44 -12.69
C ARG A 244 -2.60 -7.56 -11.71
N GLY A 245 -3.23 -7.24 -10.58
CA GLY A 245 -3.46 -8.12 -9.44
C GLY A 245 -2.31 -8.14 -8.42
N ASP A 246 -1.28 -7.31 -8.56
CA ASP A 246 -0.15 -7.29 -7.62
C ASP A 246 -0.57 -6.70 -6.26
N VAL A 247 -0.13 -7.30 -5.16
CA VAL A 247 -0.33 -6.77 -3.79
C VAL A 247 1.00 -6.28 -3.23
N VAL A 248 0.99 -5.07 -2.68
CA VAL A 248 2.18 -4.42 -2.09
C VAL A 248 1.81 -3.95 -0.69
N HIS A 249 2.63 -4.33 0.29
CA HIS A 249 2.53 -3.78 1.63
C HIS A 249 3.42 -2.54 1.71
N ILE A 250 2.93 -1.51 2.40
CA ILE A 250 3.68 -0.29 2.72
C ILE A 250 3.76 -0.11 4.24
N ASP A 251 4.58 0.85 4.66
CA ASP A 251 4.78 1.22 6.07
C ASP A 251 5.25 0.04 6.93
N TYR A 252 6.57 -0.12 7.08
CA TYR A 252 7.18 -1.24 7.80
C TYR A 252 7.61 -0.87 9.22
N ASN A 253 7.04 0.21 9.79
CA ASN A 253 7.41 0.72 11.11
C ASN A 253 7.17 -0.29 12.25
N ILE A 254 6.20 -1.19 12.09
CA ILE A 254 5.86 -2.26 13.06
C ILE A 254 6.23 -3.60 12.44
N CYS A 255 7.47 -4.02 12.62
CA CYS A 255 8.00 -5.32 12.23
C CYS A 255 8.81 -5.96 13.38
N PHE A 256 9.12 -7.24 13.24
CA PHE A 256 9.81 -8.07 14.23
C PHE A 256 9.04 -8.24 15.55
N ASP A 257 7.74 -8.53 15.44
CA ASP A 257 6.84 -8.84 16.57
C ASP A 257 6.77 -7.74 17.64
N LYS A 258 6.91 -6.49 17.19
CA LYS A 258 6.69 -5.28 17.99
C LYS A 258 5.23 -4.90 18.13
#